data_AF-A0A357NF50-F1
#
_entry.id   AF-A0A357NF50-F1
#
_cell.length_a   1.000
_cell.length_b   1.000
_cell.length_c   1.000
_cell.angle_alpha   90.00
_cell.angle_beta   90.00
_cell.angle_gamma   90.00
#
_symmetry.space_group_name_H-M   'P 1'
#
loop_
_entity.id
_entity.type
_entity.pdbx_description
1 polymer ?
#
loop_
_entity_poly.entity_id
_entity_poly.type
_entity_poly.pdbx_seq_one_letter_code
_entity_poly.pdbx_strand_id
1 'polypeptide(L)' 'LRINARWQDFDALRRFAVEPGESVEHKACACGDILRGVKLPAECALFGALCTPENPVGPCMVSSEGSCAAYYRYRE' A
#
# COMPACT_ATOMS: atom_id res chain seq x y z
N LEU A 1 2.97 -3.64 -16.43
CA LEU A 1 2.36 -4.44 -17.53
C LEU A 1 1.32 -3.58 -18.25
N ARG A 2 1.04 -3.83 -19.52
CA ARG A 2 -0.04 -3.17 -20.28
C ARG A 2 -0.77 -4.21 -21.12
N ILE A 3 -2.08 -4.03 -21.29
CA ILE A 3 -2.90 -4.93 -22.12
C ILE A 3 -2.50 -4.72 -23.59
N ASN A 4 -2.25 -5.81 -24.31
CA ASN A 4 -1.86 -5.74 -25.72
C ASN A 4 -3.04 -5.37 -26.63
N ALA A 5 -2.76 -5.05 -27.89
CA ALA A 5 -3.75 -4.51 -28.80
C ALA A 5 -4.96 -5.43 -29.05
N ARG A 6 -4.74 -6.75 -29.07
CA ARG A 6 -5.77 -7.75 -29.35
C ARG A 6 -6.85 -7.81 -28.26
N TRP A 7 -6.53 -7.37 -27.04
CA TRP A 7 -7.40 -7.51 -25.87
C TRP A 7 -7.82 -6.16 -25.29
N GLN A 8 -7.75 -5.09 -26.07
CA GLN A 8 -8.00 -3.72 -25.59
C GLN A 8 -9.41 -3.50 -25.04
N ASP A 9 -10.40 -4.28 -25.47
CA ASP A 9 -11.78 -4.18 -24.97
C ASP A 9 -11.91 -4.60 -23.49
N PHE A 10 -10.89 -5.28 -22.95
CA PHE A 10 -10.79 -5.64 -21.53
C PHE A 10 -10.02 -4.60 -20.69
N ASP A 11 -9.51 -3.52 -21.30
CA ASP A 11 -8.81 -2.45 -20.59
C ASP A 11 -9.82 -1.45 -19.99
N ALA A 12 -9.91 -1.45 -18.66
CA ALA A 12 -10.81 -0.55 -17.92
C ALA A 12 -10.50 0.93 -18.20
N LEU A 13 -9.22 1.30 -18.42
CA LEU A 13 -8.84 2.68 -18.73
C LEU A 13 -9.35 3.15 -20.11
N ARG A 14 -9.75 2.22 -20.98
CA ARG A 14 -10.31 2.54 -22.29
C ARG A 14 -11.84 2.42 -22.31
N ARG A 15 -12.38 1.49 -21.53
CA ARG A 15 -13.82 1.26 -21.42
C ARG A 15 -14.52 2.35 -20.63
N PHE A 16 -13.83 2.98 -19.68
CA PHE A 16 -14.39 3.99 -18.80
C PHE A 16 -13.58 5.28 -18.87
N ALA A 17 -14.26 6.43 -18.95
CA ALA A 17 -13.63 7.74 -18.89
C ALA A 17 -13.28 8.10 -17.43
N VAL A 18 -12.20 7.49 -16.93
CA VAL A 18 -11.70 7.70 -15.56
C VAL A 18 -10.32 8.33 -15.63
N GLU A 19 -10.16 9.46 -14.94
CA GLU A 19 -8.88 10.10 -14.71
C GLU A 19 -8.53 9.95 -13.22
N PRO A 20 -7.77 8.90 -12.84
CA PRO A 20 -7.31 8.79 -11.47
C PRO A 20 -6.32 9.93 -11.22
N GLY A 21 -6.63 10.79 -10.24
CA GLY A 21 -5.74 11.86 -9.82
C GLY A 21 -4.44 11.35 -9.22
N GLU A 22 -3.60 12.28 -8.76
CA GLU A 22 -2.34 11.91 -8.12
C GLU A 22 -2.55 11.10 -6.84
N SER A 23 -1.75 10.04 -6.68
CA SER A 23 -1.69 9.29 -5.43
C SER A 23 -1.07 10.14 -4.33
N VAL A 24 -1.76 10.27 -3.20
CA VAL A 24 -1.27 10.98 -2.02
C VAL A 24 -0.91 9.97 -0.94
N GLU A 25 0.36 9.95 -0.54
CA GLU A 25 0.81 9.20 0.62
C GLU A 25 0.78 10.07 1.88
N HIS A 26 0.40 9.46 3.02
CA HIS A 26 0.47 10.14 4.30
C HIS A 26 1.94 10.44 4.64
N LYS A 27 2.28 11.71 4.85
CA LYS A 27 3.67 12.19 4.97
C LYS A 27 4.49 11.50 6.06
N ALA A 28 3.84 11.05 7.13
CA ALA A 28 4.50 10.34 8.23
C ALA A 28 4.54 8.80 8.05
N CYS A 29 3.94 8.26 6.99
CA CYS A 29 3.98 6.84 6.71
C CYS A 29 5.33 6.44 6.10
N ALA A 30 5.97 5.40 6.66
CA ALA A 30 7.24 4.89 6.17
C ALA A 30 7.11 3.66 5.26
N CYS A 31 5.94 3.38 4.67
CA CYS A 31 5.71 2.20 3.82
C CYS A 31 6.74 2.08 2.68
N GLY A 32 7.08 3.19 2.03
CA GLY A 32 8.09 3.19 0.96
C GLY A 32 9.50 2.78 1.43
N ASP A 33 9.89 3.12 2.65
CA ASP A 33 11.17 2.68 3.24
C ASP A 33 11.12 1.21 3.65
N ILE A 34 9.98 0.77 4.19
CA ILE A 34 9.76 -0.63 4.62
C ILE A 34 9.76 -1.57 3.42
N LEU A 35 9.07 -1.22 2.34
CA LEU A 35 9.04 -2.00 1.10
C LEU A 35 10.42 -2.12 0.45
N ARG A 36 11.29 -1.13 0.66
CA ARG A 36 12.69 -1.15 0.19
C ARG A 36 13.63 -1.90 1.15
N GLY A 37 13.14 -2.35 2.31
CA GLY A 37 13.97 -2.96 3.35
C GLY A 37 14.93 -2.00 4.06
N VAL A 38 14.69 -0.69 3.96
CA VAL A 38 15.51 0.35 4.62
C VAL A 38 15.10 0.53 6.09
N LYS A 39 13.83 0.24 6.42
CA LYS A 39 13.28 0.29 7.77
C LYS A 39 12.44 -0.95 8.06
N LEU A 40 12.44 -1.40 9.30
CA LEU A 40 11.46 -2.33 9.83
C LEU A 40 10.17 -1.60 10.19
N PRO A 41 9.01 -2.28 10.18
CA PRO A 41 7.75 -1.72 10.67
C PRO A 41 7.85 -1.07 12.05
N ALA A 42 8.60 -1.65 13.00
CA ALA A 42 8.80 -1.06 14.33
C ALA A 42 9.58 0.27 14.33
N GLU A 43 10.29 0.60 13.25
CA GLU A 43 11.00 1.87 13.09
C GLU A 43 10.10 2.97 12.50
N CYS A 44 8.86 2.63 12.11
CA CYS A 44 7.86 3.60 11.67
C CYS A 44 7.17 4.23 12.88
N ALA A 45 7.23 5.56 12.99
CA ALA A 45 6.65 6.32 14.10
C ALA A 45 5.13 6.13 14.28
N LEU A 46 4.43 5.66 13.25
CA LEU A 46 2.98 5.42 13.30
C LEU A 46 2.62 3.98 13.68
N PHE A 47 3.55 3.04 13.55
CA PHE A 47 3.27 1.60 13.65
C PHE A 47 2.80 1.21 15.05
N GLY A 48 1.65 0.51 15.12
CA GLY A 48 1.08 -0.03 16.35
C GLY A 48 0.41 0.99 17.28
N ALA A 49 0.59 2.29 17.02
CA ALA A 49 -0.08 3.37 17.75
C ALA A 49 -1.22 3.97 16.92
N LEU A 50 -0.88 4.77 15.90
CA LEU A 50 -1.87 5.40 15.02
C LEU A 50 -2.22 4.53 13.80
N CYS A 51 -1.29 3.69 13.37
CA CYS A 51 -1.46 2.76 12.26
C CYS A 51 -1.57 1.34 12.83
N THR A 52 -2.79 0.80 12.85
CA THR A 52 -3.15 -0.56 13.28
C THR A 52 -4.00 -1.25 12.22
N PRO A 53 -4.28 -2.56 12.30
CA PRO A 53 -5.19 -3.23 11.37
C PRO A 53 -6.60 -2.61 11.35
N GLU A 54 -7.10 -2.14 12.49
CA GLU A 54 -8.42 -1.50 12.63
C GLU A 54 -8.41 -0.04 12.13
N ASN A 55 -7.27 0.64 12.22
CA ASN A 55 -7.07 2.01 11.73
C ASN A 55 -5.78 2.12 10.88
N PRO A 56 -5.79 1.61 9.63
CA PRO A 56 -4.59 1.58 8.81
C PRO A 56 -4.31 2.94 8.17
N VAL A 57 -3.09 3.46 8.34
CA VAL A 57 -2.64 4.72 7.71
C VAL A 57 -2.02 4.48 6.33
N GLY A 58 -1.38 3.33 6.13
CA GLY A 58 -0.64 3.03 4.90
C GLY A 58 -0.94 1.65 4.34
N PRO A 59 -0.65 1.42 3.05
CA PRO A 59 -1.02 0.18 2.35
C PRO A 59 -0.39 -1.07 2.96
N CYS A 60 0.80 -0.97 3.56
CA CYS A 60 1.45 -2.10 4.21
C CYS A 60 0.72 -2.59 5.48
N MET A 61 -0.20 -1.80 6.05
CA MET A 61 -1.06 -2.23 7.17
C MET A 61 -2.42 -2.75 6.68
N VAL A 62 -2.88 -2.31 5.50
CA VAL A 62 -4.14 -2.78 4.90
C VAL A 62 -4.00 -4.17 4.28
N SER A 63 -2.91 -4.41 3.55
CA SER A 63 -2.72 -5.67 2.81
C SER A 63 -2.45 -6.83 3.76
N SER A 64 -3.07 -7.98 3.51
CA SER A 64 -2.77 -9.24 4.22
C SER A 64 -1.33 -9.72 4.00
N GLU A 65 -0.73 -9.33 2.88
CA GLU A 65 0.67 -9.59 2.54
C GLU A 65 1.59 -8.41 2.91
N GLY A 66 1.02 -7.35 3.48
CA GLY A 66 1.74 -6.14 3.84
C GLY A 66 2.70 -6.39 4.99
N SER A 67 3.94 -5.91 4.85
CA SER A 67 4.97 -6.10 5.87
C SER A 67 4.57 -5.54 7.23
N CYS A 68 3.82 -4.44 7.31
CA CYS A 68 3.36 -3.91 8.60
C CYS A 68 2.28 -4.81 9.21
N ALA A 69 1.27 -5.23 8.44
CA ALA A 69 0.22 -6.12 8.92
C ALA A 69 0.77 -7.45 9.41
N ALA A 70 1.66 -8.08 8.64
CA ALA A 70 2.32 -9.32 9.02
C ALA A 70 3.14 -9.15 10.31
N TYR A 71 3.92 -8.08 10.39
CA TYR A 71 4.74 -7.80 11.56
C TYR A 71 3.90 -7.52 12.81
N TYR A 72 2.79 -6.81 12.68
CA TYR A 72 1.85 -6.58 13.78
C TYR A 72 1.20 -7.88 14.27
N ARG A 73 0.87 -8.79 13.35
CA ARG A 73 0.21 -10.05 13.67
C ARG A 73 1.12 -11.08 14.35
N TYR A 74 2.39 -11.13 13.97
CA TYR A 74 3.28 -12.25 14.31
C TYR A 74 4.45 -11.86 15.21
N ARG A 75 4.64 -10.57 15.51
CA ARG A 75 5.58 -10.15 16.56
C ARG A 75 4.88 -10.13 17.91
N GLU A 76 4.93 -11.25 18.59
CA GLU A 76 5.17 -11.20 20.05
C GLU A 76 6.61 -10.77 20.32
#